data_AF-A0A0H2UWS4-F1
#
_entry.id   AF-A0A0H2UWS4-F1
#
_cell.length_a   1.000
_cell.length_b   1.000
_cell.length_c   1.000
_cell.angle_alpha   90.00
_cell.angle_beta   90.00
_cell.angle_gamma   90.00
#
_symmetry.space_group_name_H-M   'P 1'
#
loop_
_entity.id
_entity.type
_entity.pdbx_description
1 polymer ?
#
loop_
_entity_poly.entity_id
_entity_poly.type
_entity_poly.pdbx_seq_one_letter_code
_entity_poly.pdbx_strand_id
1 'polypeptide(L)'
;MNHFGEIFKTFRESKGLRLKDVAKAGISTSQLSRFEKGETDLTISTFMLILDESNMPIDEFMYAVHDFHRDDLNELLSKSEAFRNNSR
;
A
#
# COMPACT_ATOMS: atom_id res chain seq x y z
N MET A 1 -0.29 -13.31 -5.12
CA MET A 1 -1.45 -12.40 -4.96
C MET A 1 -0.95 -11.19 -4.21
N ASN A 2 -1.38 -9.98 -4.56
CA ASN A 2 -0.90 -8.79 -3.86
C ASN A 2 -1.53 -8.77 -2.47
N HIS A 3 -0.70 -8.84 -1.42
CA HIS A 3 -1.12 -8.92 -0.01
C HIS A 3 -1.56 -7.54 0.54
N PHE A 4 -2.40 -6.82 -0.20
CA PHE A 4 -2.78 -5.44 0.10
C PHE A 4 -3.36 -5.26 1.50
N GLY A 5 -4.21 -6.20 1.94
CA GLY A 5 -4.79 -6.17 3.29
C GLY A 5 -3.74 -6.28 4.39
N GLU A 6 -2.79 -7.20 4.26
CA GLU A 6 -1.72 -7.41 5.25
C GLU A 6 -0.76 -6.22 5.30
N ILE A 7 -0.44 -5.65 4.14
CA ILE A 7 0.38 -4.44 4.03
C ILE A 7 -0.35 -3.27 4.69
N PHE A 8 -1.62 -3.06 4.36
CA PHE A 8 -2.43 -2.00 4.96
C PHE A 8 -2.51 -2.14 6.48
N LYS A 9 -2.70 -3.37 6.99
CA LYS A 9 -2.68 -3.66 8.43
C LYS A 9 -1.39 -3.19 9.09
N THR A 10 -0.25 -3.53 8.48
CA THR A 10 1.08 -3.16 8.98
C THR A 10 1.20 -1.64 9.13
N PHE A 11 0.73 -0.89 8.14
CA PHE A 11 0.72 0.56 8.18
C PHE A 11 -0.26 1.15 9.19
N ARG A 12 -1.47 0.62 9.27
CA ARG A 12 -2.47 1.05 10.25
C ARG A 12 -1.91 0.88 11.67
N GLU A 13 -1.31 -0.27 11.94
CA GLU A 13 -0.74 -0.60 13.25
C GLU A 13 0.52 0.21 13.57
N SER A 14 1.38 0.49 12.60
CA SER A 14 2.56 1.35 12.81
C SER A 14 2.18 2.79 13.16
N LYS A 15 1.03 3.28 12.68
CA LYS A 15 0.44 4.58 13.05
C LYS A 15 -0.37 4.54 14.35
N GLY A 16 -0.47 3.38 15.02
CA GLY A 16 -1.25 3.21 16.26
C GLY A 16 -2.77 3.30 16.08
N LEU A 17 -3.27 3.24 14.83
CA LEU A 17 -4.69 3.31 14.51
C LEU A 17 -5.36 1.97 14.81
N ARG A 18 -6.52 1.98 15.46
CA ARG A 18 -7.33 0.77 15.66
C ARG A 18 -8.31 0.62 14.49
N LEU A 19 -8.84 -0.58 14.30
CA LEU A 19 -9.88 -0.85 13.29
C LEU A 19 -11.05 0.16 13.37
N LYS A 20 -11.48 0.52 14.58
CA LYS A 20 -12.58 1.48 14.80
C LYS A 20 -12.26 2.91 14.39
N ASP A 21 -10.98 3.26 14.32
CA ASP A 21 -10.55 4.60 13.94
C ASP A 21 -10.67 4.77 12.43
N VAL A 22 -10.37 3.71 11.67
CA VAL A 22 -10.48 3.65 10.20
C VAL A 22 -11.91 3.33 9.72
N ALA A 23 -12.65 2.50 10.45
CA ALA A 23 -14.02 2.08 10.10
C ALA A 23 -15.02 3.26 9.98
N LYS A 24 -14.65 4.46 10.44
CA LYS A 24 -15.45 5.69 10.25
C LYS A 24 -15.61 6.07 8.78
N ALA A 25 -14.72 5.58 7.91
CA ALA A 25 -14.69 5.84 6.47
C ALA A 25 -15.77 5.09 5.66
N GLY A 26 -16.84 4.61 6.31
CA GLY A 26 -17.95 3.93 5.63
C GLY A 26 -17.78 2.41 5.45
N ILE A 27 -16.92 1.77 6.25
CA ILE A 27 -16.72 0.31 6.27
C ILE A 27 -16.90 -0.23 7.69
N SER A 28 -17.49 -1.42 7.85
CA SER A 28 -17.54 -2.04 9.19
C SER A 28 -16.14 -2.51 9.64
N THR A 29 -15.91 -2.50 10.96
CA THR A 29 -14.69 -3.09 11.55
C THR A 29 -14.49 -4.55 11.16
N SER A 30 -15.58 -5.30 10.98
CA SER A 30 -15.53 -6.70 10.54
C SER A 30 -15.02 -6.84 9.10
N GLN A 31 -15.49 -6.00 8.18
CA GLN A 31 -15.05 -6.02 6.79
C GLN A 31 -13.58 -5.58 6.68
N LEU A 32 -13.20 -4.53 7.40
CA LEU A 32 -11.81 -4.10 7.47
C LEU A 32 -10.91 -5.22 8.02
N SER A 33 -11.33 -5.89 9.10
CA SER A 33 -10.57 -7.02 9.65
C SER A 33 -10.44 -8.20 8.70
N ARG A 34 -11.48 -8.53 7.93
CA ARG A 34 -11.43 -9.61 6.93
C ARG A 34 -10.52 -9.24 5.78
N PHE A 35 -10.59 -7.99 5.32
CA PHE A 35 -9.65 -7.45 4.33
C PHE A 35 -8.20 -7.55 4.79
N GLU A 36 -7.90 -7.09 6.01
CA GLU A 36 -6.55 -7.14 6.58
C GLU A 36 -5.97 -8.55 6.78
N LYS A 37 -6.83 -9.58 6.74
CA LYS A 37 -6.44 -11.00 6.81
C LYS A 37 -6.42 -11.67 5.44
N GLY A 38 -6.72 -10.94 4.36
CA GLY A 38 -6.83 -11.50 3.01
C GLY A 38 -8.07 -12.37 2.79
N GLU A 39 -9.08 -12.29 3.66
CA GLU A 39 -10.32 -13.09 3.56
C GLU A 39 -11.31 -12.48 2.56
N THR A 40 -11.24 -11.17 2.33
CA THR A 40 -12.13 -10.43 1.40
C THR A 40 -11.39 -9.27 0.75
N ASP A 41 -11.65 -9.00 -0.52
CA ASP A 41 -11.20 -7.77 -1.17
C ASP A 41 -12.10 -6.57 -0.85
N LEU A 42 -11.56 -5.37 -1.02
CA LEU A 42 -12.32 -4.12 -1.01
C LEU A 42 -12.51 -3.60 -2.42
N THR A 43 -13.65 -2.91 -2.63
CA THR A 43 -13.79 -2.09 -3.84
C THR A 43 -12.75 -0.97 -3.81
N ILE A 44 -12.36 -0.48 -5.00
CA ILE A 44 -11.42 0.65 -5.11
C ILE A 44 -11.93 1.87 -4.33
N SER A 45 -13.22 2.18 -4.42
CA SER A 45 -13.80 3.31 -3.69
C SER A 45 -13.64 3.17 -2.18
N THR A 46 -13.95 2.00 -1.62
CA THR A 46 -13.76 1.73 -0.18
C THR A 46 -12.28 1.76 0.20
N PHE A 47 -11.40 1.24 -0.65
CA PHE A 47 -9.97 1.23 -0.41
C PHE A 47 -9.38 2.65 -0.34
N MET A 48 -9.78 3.53 -1.26
CA MET A 48 -9.36 4.95 -1.24
C MET A 48 -9.83 5.67 0.02
N LEU A 49 -11.04 5.38 0.52
CA LEU A 49 -11.57 5.98 1.75
C LEU A 49 -10.78 5.57 2.99
N ILE A 50 -10.40 4.29 3.12
CA ILE A 50 -9.62 3.83 4.29
C ILE A 50 -8.17 4.33 4.25
N LEU A 51 -7.61 4.58 3.07
CA LEU A 51 -6.30 5.21 2.88
C LEU A 51 -6.32 6.66 3.35
N ASP A 52 -7.34 7.42 2.96
CA ASP A 52 -7.53 8.82 3.37
C ASP A 52 -7.69 8.94 4.90
N GLU A 53 -8.57 8.11 5.50
CA GLU A 53 -8.78 8.09 6.97
C GLU A 53 -7.51 7.67 7.73
N SER A 54 -6.63 6.88 7.11
CA SER A 54 -5.34 6.47 7.69
C SER A 54 -4.21 7.46 7.38
N ASN A 55 -4.52 8.60 6.76
CA ASN A 55 -3.58 9.61 6.28
C ASN A 55 -2.43 8.96 5.49
N MET A 56 -2.79 8.05 4.58
CA MET A 56 -1.87 7.23 3.79
C MET A 56 -2.13 7.47 2.30
N PRO A 57 -1.32 8.32 1.65
CA PRO A 57 -1.37 8.51 0.21
C PRO A 57 -1.20 7.18 -0.55
N ILE A 58 -1.94 7.02 -1.65
CA ILE A 58 -1.93 5.78 -2.45
C ILE A 58 -0.54 5.46 -3.01
N ASP A 59 0.23 6.48 -3.37
CA ASP A 59 1.60 6.37 -3.85
C ASP A 59 2.56 5.85 -2.77
N GLU A 60 2.43 6.32 -1.52
CA GLU A 60 3.19 5.77 -0.38
C GLU A 60 2.83 4.30 -0.13
N PHE A 61 1.54 3.98 -0.19
CA PHE A 61 1.08 2.61 -0.05
C PHE A 61 1.63 1.70 -1.17
N MET A 62 1.54 2.14 -2.42
CA MET A 62 2.01 1.37 -3.58
C MET A 62 3.53 1.22 -3.59
N TYR A 63 4.26 2.23 -3.12
CA TYR A 63 5.70 2.13 -2.94
C TYR A 63 6.08 0.99 -1.98
N ALA A 64 5.33 0.82 -0.90
CA ALA A 64 5.54 -0.27 0.04
C ALA A 64 5.08 -1.63 -0.50
N VAL A 65 4.01 -1.66 -1.31
CA VAL A 65 3.58 -2.89 -2.01
C VAL A 65 4.68 -3.41 -2.93
N HIS A 66 5.43 -2.52 -3.58
CA HIS A 66 6.54 -2.88 -4.44
C HIS A 66 7.85 -3.12 -3.67
N ASP A 67 7.78 -3.46 -2.38
CA ASP A 67 8.94 -3.73 -1.51
C ASP A 67 9.96 -2.59 -1.52
N PHE A 68 9.46 -1.35 -1.54
CA PHE A 68 10.26 -0.12 -1.58
C PHE A 68 11.15 0.00 -2.84
N HIS A 69 10.90 -0.80 -3.86
CA HIS A 69 11.51 -0.62 -5.18
C HIS A 69 10.85 0.55 -5.90
N ARG A 70 11.68 1.47 -6.40
CA ARG A 70 11.19 2.47 -7.37
C ARG A 70 10.89 1.74 -8.67
N ASP A 71 9.79 2.11 -9.32
CA ASP A 71 9.34 1.63 -10.64
C ASP A 71 10.41 0.88 -11.41
N ASP A 72 10.12 -0.36 -11.83
CA ASP A 72 11.02 -1.19 -12.64
C ASP A 72 11.62 -0.42 -13.82
N LEU A 73 10.87 0.54 -14.37
CA LEU A 73 11.33 1.45 -15.42
C LEU A 73 12.48 2.36 -14.94
N ASN A 74 12.36 2.98 -13.77
CA ASN A 74 13.41 3.82 -13.19
C ASN A 74 14.65 3.00 -12.84
N GLU A 75 14.48 1.77 -12.32
CA GLU A 75 15.60 0.86 -12.08
C GLU A 75 16.30 0.47 -13.39
N LEU A 76 15.52 0.14 -14.43
CA LEU A 76 16.04 -0.17 -15.77
C LEU A 76 16.78 1.02 -16.38
N LEU A 77 16.22 2.23 -16.30
CA LEU A 77 16.85 3.44 -16.78
C LEU A 77 18.17 3.71 -16.03
N SER A 78 18.17 3.58 -14.70
CA SER A 78 19.37 3.74 -13.87
C SER A 78 20.47 2.76 -14.27
N LYS A 79 20.12 1.48 -14.49
CA LYS A 79 21.05 0.46 -14.98
C LYS A 79 21.60 0.83 -16.36
N SER A 80 20.74 1.28 -17.28
CA SER A 80 21.16 1.69 -18.63
C SER A 80 22.17 2.84 -18.61
N GLU A 81 21.99 3.83 -17.73
CA GLU A 81 22.91 4.95 -17.58
C GLU A 81 24.24 4.51 -16.97
N ALA A 82 24.21 3.62 -15.97
CA ALA A 82 25.41 3.03 -15.39
C ALA A 82 26.23 2.24 -16.43
N PHE A 83 25.59 1.44 -17.28
CA PHE A 83 26.26 0.74 -18.38
C PHE A 83 26.92 1.70 -19.37
N ARG A 84 26.22 2.79 -19.74
CA ARG A 84 26.76 3.81 -20.64
C ARG A 84 27.97 4.52 -20.06
N ASN A 85 27.99 4.77 -18.75
CA ASN A 85 29.06 5.48 -18.07
C ASN A 85 30.29 4.60 -17.80
N ASN A 86 30.11 3.29 -17.58
CA ASN A 86 31.22 2.34 -17.41
C ASN A 86 31.86 1.88 -18.74
N SER A 87 31.25 2.18 -19.89
CA SER A 87 31.76 1.82 -21.21
C SER A 87 32.56 2.96 -21.88
N ARG A 88 33.00 3.95 -21.10
CA ARG A 88 33.82 5.08 -21.53
C ARG A 88 35.18 5.07 -20.85
#